data_AF-A0A954CBN6-F1
#
_entry.id   AF-A0A954CBN6-F1
#
_cell.length_a   1.000
_cell.length_b   1.000
_cell.length_c   1.000
_cell.angle_alpha   90.00
_cell.angle_beta   90.00
_cell.angle_gamma   90.00
#
_symmetry.space_group_name_H-M   'P 1'
#
loop_
_entity.id
_entity.type
_entity.pdbx_description
1 polymer ?
#
loop_
_entity_poly.entity_id
_entity_poly.type
_entity_poly.pdbx_seq_one_letter_code
_entity_poly.pdbx_strand_id
1 'polypeptide(L)'
;MSPLSPAWVPYHETASHNPADYIAPDASGRNFYDIDPALHHILDLYLPADEREHFRPHLRRLGEVAGTELDALAREAERHPPVLHARDRFGRDEDWIEYHGSYRAMEKIAFCDFGFQAMTNRTGVMGWPDKLSYVSKYAFQYLFVQAEFGLMCPISATDTSAFLINRYADPETHALY
;
A
#
# COMPACT_ATOMS: atom_id res chain seq x y z
N MET A 1 68.66 -5.43 -39.00
CA MET A 1 67.49 -6.16 -38.48
C MET A 1 66.77 -5.22 -37.50
N SER A 2 65.76 -4.48 -37.97
CA SER A 2 64.95 -3.62 -37.09
C SER A 2 63.87 -4.45 -36.40
N PRO A 3 63.63 -4.27 -35.09
CA PRO A 3 62.58 -5.01 -34.41
C PRO A 3 61.22 -4.44 -34.80
N LEU A 4 60.30 -5.33 -35.19
CA LEU A 4 58.90 -5.00 -35.42
C LEU A 4 58.28 -4.62 -34.07
N SER A 5 57.88 -3.35 -33.91
CA SER A 5 57.04 -2.92 -32.80
C SER A 5 55.68 -3.63 -32.91
N PRO A 6 55.11 -4.18 -31.83
CA PRO A 6 53.72 -4.61 -31.86
C PRO A 6 52.87 -3.36 -32.07
N ALA A 7 52.13 -3.30 -33.18
CA ALA A 7 51.13 -2.26 -33.38
C ALA A 7 50.04 -2.46 -32.32
N TRP A 8 49.97 -1.54 -31.35
CA TRP A 8 48.87 -1.47 -30.42
C TRP A 8 47.61 -1.12 -31.21
N VAL A 9 46.71 -2.10 -31.38
CA VAL A 9 45.38 -1.87 -31.94
C VAL A 9 44.54 -1.29 -30.80
N PRO A 10 43.98 -0.08 -30.92
CA PRO A 10 43.09 0.44 -29.90
C PRO A 10 41.92 -0.51 -29.74
N TYR A 11 41.59 -0.85 -28.50
CA TYR A 11 40.32 -1.48 -28.21
C TYR A 11 39.25 -0.55 -28.77
N HIS A 12 38.52 -0.99 -29.80
CA HIS A 12 37.34 -0.27 -30.25
C HIS A 12 36.43 -0.17 -29.04
N GLU A 13 36.21 1.05 -28.56
CA GLU A 13 35.25 1.35 -27.51
C GLU A 13 33.86 1.07 -28.10
N THR A 14 33.48 -0.21 -28.11
CA THR A 14 32.10 -0.59 -28.31
C THR A 14 31.36 0.05 -27.16
N ALA A 15 30.52 1.05 -27.45
CA ALA A 15 29.66 1.70 -26.47
C ALA A 15 29.11 0.62 -25.54
N SER A 16 29.57 0.62 -24.29
CA SER A 16 29.21 -0.42 -23.34
C SER A 16 27.76 -0.16 -22.97
N HIS A 17 26.83 -0.84 -23.64
CA HIS A 17 25.43 -0.83 -23.23
C HIS A 17 25.38 -1.34 -21.80
N ASN A 18 24.70 -0.60 -20.93
CA ASN A 18 24.54 -1.04 -19.55
C ASN A 18 23.65 -2.30 -19.61
N PRO A 19 24.03 -3.43 -18.98
CA PRO A 19 23.15 -4.61 -18.95
C PRO A 19 21.72 -4.31 -18.48
N ALA A 20 21.53 -3.24 -17.68
CA ALA A 20 20.22 -2.75 -17.27
C ALA A 20 19.33 -2.28 -18.44
N ASP A 21 19.90 -1.85 -19.56
CA ASP A 21 19.16 -1.37 -20.73
C ASP A 21 18.36 -2.49 -21.42
N TYR A 22 18.68 -3.76 -21.13
CA TYR A 22 17.96 -4.93 -21.63
C TYR A 22 16.83 -5.41 -20.70
N ILE A 23 16.70 -4.82 -19.51
CA ILE A 23 15.65 -5.17 -18.55
C ILE A 23 14.38 -4.42 -18.94
N ALA A 24 13.27 -5.14 -19.05
CA ALA A 24 11.97 -4.53 -19.31
C ALA A 24 11.58 -3.57 -18.17
N PRO A 25 10.94 -2.43 -18.47
CA PRO A 25 10.45 -1.53 -17.43
C PRO A 25 9.39 -2.23 -16.57
N ASP A 26 9.31 -1.82 -15.30
CA ASP A 26 8.30 -2.29 -14.36
C ASP A 26 7.12 -1.30 -14.25
N ALA A 27 6.22 -1.54 -13.30
CA ALA A 27 5.08 -0.67 -13.04
C ALA A 27 5.38 0.46 -12.03
N SER A 28 6.62 0.56 -11.53
CA SER A 28 6.99 1.55 -10.52
C SER A 28 6.77 2.97 -11.07
N GLY A 29 6.16 3.83 -10.28
CA GLY A 29 5.81 5.21 -10.66
C GLY A 29 4.58 5.35 -11.56
N ARG A 30 3.88 4.26 -11.90
CA ARG A 30 2.63 4.32 -12.67
C ARG A 30 1.43 4.37 -11.75
N ASN A 31 0.39 5.10 -12.14
CA ASN A 31 -0.87 5.11 -11.40
C ASN A 31 -1.62 3.78 -11.59
N PHE A 32 -1.71 2.97 -10.55
CA PHE A 32 -2.30 1.61 -10.63
C PHE A 32 -3.78 1.59 -11.00
N TYR A 33 -4.52 2.67 -10.74
CA TYR A 33 -5.90 2.81 -11.20
C TYR A 33 -5.93 3.10 -12.71
N ASP A 34 -5.19 4.12 -13.18
CA ASP A 34 -5.24 4.53 -14.58
C ASP A 34 -4.75 3.45 -15.57
N ILE A 35 -3.92 2.51 -15.10
CA ILE A 35 -3.34 1.44 -15.93
C ILE A 35 -4.13 0.13 -15.90
N ASP A 36 -5.21 0.05 -15.12
CA ASP A 36 -6.03 -1.15 -14.97
C ASP A 36 -7.43 -0.97 -15.59
N PRO A 37 -7.58 -1.20 -16.91
CA PRO A 37 -8.89 -1.12 -17.56
C PRO A 37 -9.87 -2.21 -17.08
N ALA A 38 -9.37 -3.33 -16.54
CA ALA A 38 -10.24 -4.40 -16.04
C ALA A 38 -10.92 -3.97 -14.74
N LEU A 39 -10.19 -3.34 -13.83
CA LEU A 39 -10.77 -2.72 -12.63
C LEU A 39 -11.88 -1.74 -13.02
N HIS A 40 -11.66 -0.86 -14.00
CA HIS A 40 -12.67 0.11 -14.43
C HIS A 40 -13.97 -0.58 -14.88
N HIS A 41 -13.86 -1.61 -15.73
CA HIS A 41 -15.03 -2.36 -16.19
C HIS A 41 -15.78 -3.06 -15.04
N ILE A 42 -15.05 -3.63 -14.06
CA ILE A 42 -15.65 -4.27 -12.90
C ILE A 42 -16.41 -3.22 -12.05
N LEU A 43 -15.82 -2.05 -11.82
CA LEU A 43 -16.48 -0.98 -11.07
C LEU A 43 -17.72 -0.43 -11.80
N ASP A 44 -17.69 -0.36 -13.14
CA ASP A 44 -18.87 0.04 -13.92
C ASP A 44 -20.03 -0.95 -13.78
N LEU A 45 -19.73 -2.25 -13.60
CA LEU A 45 -20.74 -3.30 -13.43
C LEU A 45 -21.31 -3.39 -12.02
N TYR A 46 -20.49 -3.21 -10.99
CA TYR A 46 -20.87 -3.50 -9.61
C TYR A 46 -21.16 -2.28 -8.74
N LEU A 47 -20.65 -1.10 -9.08
CA LEU A 47 -20.91 0.11 -8.30
C LEU A 47 -22.09 0.91 -8.86
N PRO A 48 -22.99 1.39 -7.98
CA PRO A 48 -23.90 2.48 -8.31
C PRO A 48 -23.16 3.68 -8.91
N ALA A 49 -23.82 4.38 -9.83
CA ALA A 49 -23.16 5.44 -10.61
C ALA A 49 -22.70 6.62 -9.75
N ASP A 50 -23.47 6.98 -8.74
CA ASP A 50 -23.16 8.01 -7.75
C ASP A 50 -21.97 7.62 -6.87
N GLU A 51 -21.96 6.38 -6.35
CA GLU A 51 -20.86 5.85 -5.55
C GLU A 51 -19.56 5.78 -6.37
N ARG A 52 -19.65 5.29 -7.62
CA ARG A 52 -18.52 5.23 -8.55
C ARG A 52 -17.96 6.61 -8.85
N GLU A 53 -18.82 7.58 -9.15
CA GLU A 53 -18.37 8.93 -9.50
C GLU A 53 -17.74 9.64 -8.30
N HIS A 54 -18.30 9.45 -7.10
CA HIS A 54 -17.74 9.99 -5.86
C HIS A 54 -16.36 9.40 -5.56
N PHE A 55 -16.18 8.08 -5.69
CA PHE A 55 -14.91 7.43 -5.32
C PHE A 55 -13.86 7.41 -6.42
N ARG A 56 -14.20 7.68 -7.69
CA ARG A 56 -13.23 7.79 -8.80
C ARG A 56 -12.00 8.65 -8.48
N PRO A 57 -12.11 9.91 -8.00
CA PRO A 57 -10.93 10.71 -7.65
C PRO A 57 -10.11 10.11 -6.51
N HIS A 58 -10.74 9.45 -5.54
CA HIS A 58 -10.06 8.80 -4.43
C HIS A 58 -9.33 7.52 -4.85
N LEU A 59 -9.95 6.69 -5.70
CA LEU A 59 -9.32 5.50 -6.29
C LEU A 59 -8.14 5.88 -7.18
N ARG A 60 -8.27 6.95 -7.97
CA ARG A 60 -7.16 7.47 -8.78
C ARG A 60 -6.02 8.02 -7.92
N ARG A 61 -6.33 8.75 -6.84
CA ARG A 61 -5.32 9.19 -5.86
C ARG A 61 -4.63 7.99 -5.21
N LEU A 62 -5.38 6.96 -4.82
CA LEU A 62 -4.80 5.76 -4.24
C LEU A 62 -3.93 5.02 -5.25
N GLY A 63 -4.34 4.92 -6.51
CA GLY A 63 -3.55 4.32 -7.58
C GLY A 63 -2.20 5.02 -7.77
N GLU A 64 -2.17 6.36 -7.67
CA GLU A 64 -0.92 7.14 -7.70
C GLU A 64 -0.04 6.81 -6.51
N VAL A 65 -0.61 6.88 -5.30
CA VAL A 65 0.10 6.62 -4.04
C VAL A 65 0.66 5.20 -4.01
N ALA A 66 -0.14 4.21 -4.44
CA ALA A 66 0.25 2.81 -4.53
C ALA A 66 1.44 2.61 -5.47
N GLY A 67 1.43 3.23 -6.65
CA GLY A 67 2.55 3.13 -7.60
C GLY A 67 3.79 3.94 -7.24
N THR A 68 3.70 4.85 -6.25
CA THR A 68 4.79 5.79 -5.90
C THR A 68 5.17 5.70 -4.42
N GLU A 69 4.61 6.57 -3.58
CA GLU A 69 4.98 6.75 -2.18
C GLU A 69 4.82 5.47 -1.37
N LEU A 70 3.68 4.78 -1.49
CA LEU A 70 3.40 3.56 -0.73
C LEU A 70 4.34 2.42 -1.11
N ASP A 71 4.61 2.21 -2.40
CA ASP A 71 5.55 1.21 -2.89
C ASP A 71 6.99 1.47 -2.37
N ALA A 72 7.43 2.73 -2.36
CA ALA A 72 8.72 3.10 -1.78
C ALA A 72 8.78 2.84 -0.26
N LEU A 73 7.72 3.21 0.47
CA LEU A 73 7.63 2.97 1.92
C LEU A 73 7.57 1.48 2.26
N ALA A 74 6.84 0.69 1.46
CA ALA A 74 6.69 -0.76 1.66
C ALA A 74 8.03 -1.48 1.51
N ARG A 75 8.80 -1.16 0.46
CA ARG A 75 10.15 -1.69 0.28
C ARG A 75 11.08 -1.32 1.43
N GLU A 76 10.93 -0.12 1.98
CA GLU A 76 11.73 0.32 3.13
C GLU A 76 11.32 -0.37 4.43
N ALA A 77 10.02 -0.58 4.66
CA ALA A 77 9.52 -1.32 5.80
C ALA A 77 9.93 -2.80 5.76
N GLU A 78 9.91 -3.43 4.58
CA GLU A 78 10.33 -4.83 4.41
C GLU A 78 11.81 -5.03 4.77
N ARG A 79 12.67 -4.05 4.46
CA ARG A 79 14.08 -4.06 4.88
C ARG A 79 14.28 -3.85 6.38
N HIS A 80 13.29 -3.28 7.08
CA HIS A 80 13.35 -2.93 8.49
C HIS A 80 12.17 -3.54 9.25
N PRO A 81 12.16 -4.88 9.40
CA PRO A 81 11.06 -5.57 10.06
C PRO A 81 10.94 -5.12 11.53
N PRO A 82 9.73 -5.20 12.12
CA PRO A 82 9.50 -4.80 13.50
C PRO A 82 10.39 -5.56 14.48
N VAL A 83 10.88 -4.88 15.52
CA VAL A 83 11.77 -5.45 16.54
C VAL A 83 11.03 -5.59 17.86
N LEU A 84 11.00 -6.81 18.40
CA LEU A 84 10.45 -7.09 19.73
C LEU A 84 11.49 -6.77 20.81
N HIS A 85 11.10 -5.89 21.73
CA HIS A 85 11.79 -5.59 22.97
C HIS A 85 11.01 -6.22 24.13
N ALA A 86 11.33 -7.49 24.44
CA ALA A 86 10.61 -8.24 25.47
C ALA A 86 10.92 -7.75 26.89
N ARG A 87 12.15 -7.28 27.12
CA ARG A 87 12.61 -6.82 28.43
C ARG A 87 13.44 -5.56 28.32
N ASP A 88 13.37 -4.76 29.36
CA ASP A 88 14.19 -3.58 29.49
C ASP A 88 15.62 -3.89 29.96
N ARG A 89 16.45 -2.85 30.06
CA ARG A 89 17.86 -2.96 30.50
C ARG A 89 18.06 -3.48 31.93
N PHE A 90 17.00 -3.56 32.74
CA PHE A 90 17.03 -4.08 34.11
C PHE A 90 16.42 -5.49 34.23
N GLY A 91 15.98 -6.09 33.12
CA GLY A 91 15.38 -7.41 33.08
C GLY A 91 13.91 -7.45 33.48
N ARG A 92 13.22 -6.30 33.48
CA ARG A 92 11.77 -6.21 33.69
C ARG A 92 11.06 -6.49 32.37
N ASP A 93 9.93 -7.19 32.41
CA ASP A 93 9.11 -7.45 31.23
C ASP A 93 8.49 -6.11 30.73
N GLU A 94 8.54 -5.88 29.42
CA GLU A 94 8.08 -4.64 28.77
C GLU A 94 7.14 -4.91 27.57
N ASP A 95 7.43 -5.95 26.77
CA ASP A 95 6.65 -6.37 25.60
C ASP A 95 6.29 -5.23 24.61
N TRP A 96 7.32 -4.51 24.15
CA TRP A 96 7.18 -3.42 23.17
C TRP A 96 7.67 -3.84 21.78
N ILE A 97 7.01 -3.36 20.73
CA ILE A 97 7.44 -3.55 19.34
C ILE A 97 7.87 -2.20 18.75
N GLU A 98 9.12 -2.12 18.33
CA GLU A 98 9.63 -0.98 17.58
C GLU A 98 9.36 -1.15 16.09
N TYR A 99 8.81 -0.12 15.48
CA TYR A 99 8.52 -0.06 14.05
C TYR A 99 9.35 1.02 13.38
N HIS A 100 9.82 0.75 12.17
CA HIS A 100 10.47 1.75 11.36
C HIS A 100 9.50 2.89 10.97
N GLY A 101 10.04 4.08 10.74
CA GLY A 101 9.24 5.26 10.37
C GLY A 101 8.43 5.06 9.08
N SER A 102 8.93 4.24 8.15
CA SER A 102 8.19 3.89 6.92
C SER A 102 6.89 3.15 7.22
N TYR A 103 6.89 2.21 8.17
CA TYR A 103 5.68 1.51 8.59
C TYR A 103 4.64 2.49 9.14
N ARG A 104 5.07 3.43 9.99
CA ARG A 104 4.19 4.49 10.55
C ARG A 104 3.63 5.42 9.48
N ALA A 105 4.40 5.73 8.45
CA ALA A 105 3.92 6.53 7.32
C ALA A 105 2.84 5.77 6.52
N MET A 106 3.02 4.47 6.28
CA MET A 106 2.01 3.65 5.61
C MET A 106 0.73 3.51 6.44
N GLU A 107 0.84 3.40 7.78
CA GLU A 107 -0.31 3.45 8.68
C GLU A 107 -1.10 4.75 8.51
N LYS A 108 -0.43 5.90 8.42
CA LYS A 108 -1.10 7.19 8.20
C LYS A 108 -1.86 7.19 6.86
N ILE A 109 -1.26 6.69 5.79
CA ILE A 109 -1.92 6.57 4.48
C ILE A 109 -3.19 5.72 4.62
N ALA A 110 -3.08 4.52 5.21
CA ALA A 110 -4.21 3.61 5.31
C ALA A 110 -5.31 4.11 6.26
N PHE A 111 -4.94 4.46 7.49
CA PHE A 111 -5.91 4.73 8.56
C PHE A 111 -6.42 6.17 8.58
N CYS A 112 -5.61 7.15 8.17
CA CYS A 112 -5.97 8.56 8.24
C CYS A 112 -6.41 9.10 6.88
N ASP A 113 -5.60 8.89 5.84
CA ASP A 113 -5.86 9.51 4.54
C ASP A 113 -7.01 8.83 3.78
N PHE A 114 -7.14 7.51 3.88
CA PHE A 114 -8.19 6.73 3.21
C PHE A 114 -9.22 6.11 4.18
N GLY A 115 -8.90 5.98 5.46
CA GLY A 115 -9.85 5.54 6.49
C GLY A 115 -10.33 4.09 6.32
N PHE A 116 -9.48 3.17 5.86
CA PHE A 116 -9.82 1.78 5.52
C PHE A 116 -10.61 1.03 6.61
N GLN A 117 -10.23 1.22 7.86
CA GLN A 117 -10.84 0.64 9.06
C GLN A 117 -12.26 1.15 9.32
N ALA A 118 -12.61 2.34 8.82
CA ALA A 118 -13.89 2.99 9.07
C ALA A 118 -14.88 2.87 7.91
N MET A 119 -14.40 2.60 6.69
CA MET A 119 -15.17 2.60 5.44
C MET A 119 -16.56 1.94 5.56
N THR A 120 -16.63 0.75 6.16
CA THR A 120 -17.83 -0.10 6.21
C THR A 120 -18.61 0.00 7.51
N ASN A 121 -18.15 0.79 8.48
CA ASN A 121 -18.78 0.89 9.80
C ASN A 121 -19.03 2.32 10.30
N ARG A 122 -18.46 3.35 9.67
CA ARG A 122 -18.72 4.77 9.95
C ARG A 122 -19.19 5.51 8.68
N THR A 123 -19.97 6.57 8.87
CA THR A 123 -20.36 7.51 7.81
C THR A 123 -19.34 8.63 7.66
N GLY A 124 -19.36 9.36 6.55
CA GLY A 124 -18.50 10.53 6.32
C GLY A 124 -17.09 10.22 5.82
N VAL A 125 -16.74 8.94 5.64
CA VAL A 125 -15.42 8.55 5.12
C VAL A 125 -15.25 9.08 3.71
N MET A 126 -14.18 9.84 3.47
CA MET A 126 -13.92 10.53 2.20
C MET A 126 -15.10 11.40 1.74
N GLY A 127 -15.85 11.99 2.67
CA GLY A 127 -16.99 12.86 2.38
C GLY A 127 -18.25 12.12 1.87
N TRP A 128 -18.25 10.78 1.88
CA TRP A 128 -19.44 10.00 1.52
C TRP A 128 -20.45 10.01 2.67
N PRO A 129 -21.75 10.30 2.44
CA PRO A 129 -22.72 10.47 3.52
C PRO A 129 -23.04 9.18 4.28
N ASP A 130 -22.89 8.02 3.62
CA ASP A 130 -23.22 6.71 4.16
C ASP A 130 -21.96 5.88 4.47
N LYS A 131 -22.17 4.63 4.92
CA LYS A 131 -21.10 3.63 4.97
C LYS A 131 -20.80 3.18 3.54
N LEU A 132 -19.52 2.94 3.23
CA LEU A 132 -19.13 2.39 1.93
C LEU A 132 -19.70 0.99 1.74
N SER A 133 -20.08 0.67 0.51
CA SER A 133 -20.36 -0.71 0.14
C SER A 133 -19.10 -1.57 0.26
N TYR A 134 -19.26 -2.88 0.48
CA TYR A 134 -18.13 -3.80 0.48
C TYR A 134 -17.39 -3.80 -0.86
N VAL A 135 -18.10 -3.62 -1.97
CA VAL A 135 -17.49 -3.53 -3.31
C VAL A 135 -16.55 -2.34 -3.39
N SER A 136 -16.98 -1.15 -2.94
CA SER A 136 -16.12 0.03 -2.89
C SER A 136 -14.90 -0.21 -2.00
N LYS A 137 -15.11 -0.75 -0.79
CA LYS A 137 -13.99 -1.08 0.11
C LYS A 137 -12.97 -2.02 -0.54
N TYR A 138 -13.43 -3.07 -1.21
CA TYR A 138 -12.55 -4.01 -1.89
C TYR A 138 -11.82 -3.39 -3.08
N ALA A 139 -12.40 -2.40 -3.77
CA ALA A 139 -11.70 -1.66 -4.81
C ALA A 139 -10.50 -0.87 -4.26
N PHE A 140 -10.68 -0.19 -3.12
CA PHE A 140 -9.57 0.48 -2.42
C PHE A 140 -8.54 -0.54 -1.94
N GLN A 141 -8.97 -1.65 -1.35
CA GLN A 141 -8.06 -2.67 -0.84
C GLN A 141 -7.24 -3.28 -1.98
N TYR A 142 -7.88 -3.59 -3.10
CA TYR A 142 -7.24 -4.14 -4.29
C TYR A 142 -6.09 -3.27 -4.80
N LEU A 143 -6.27 -1.94 -4.85
CA LEU A 143 -5.20 -1.03 -5.25
C LEU A 143 -4.10 -0.93 -4.19
N PHE A 144 -4.47 -0.86 -2.91
CA PHE A 144 -3.50 -0.71 -1.82
C PHE A 144 -2.58 -1.92 -1.69
N VAL A 145 -3.13 -3.14 -1.75
CA VAL A 145 -2.36 -4.38 -1.53
C VAL A 145 -1.39 -4.73 -2.66
N GLN A 146 -1.49 -4.07 -3.81
CA GLN A 146 -0.50 -4.21 -4.86
C GLN A 146 0.87 -3.63 -4.47
N ALA A 147 0.87 -2.62 -3.59
CA ALA A 147 2.08 -2.01 -3.06
C ALA A 147 2.45 -2.54 -1.66
N GLU A 148 1.45 -2.75 -0.80
CA GLU A 148 1.68 -3.11 0.60
C GLU A 148 0.58 -4.06 1.12
N PHE A 149 0.95 -5.30 1.49
CA PHE A 149 0.01 -6.31 1.95
C PHE A 149 -0.07 -6.44 3.48
N GLY A 150 1.01 -6.13 4.21
CA GLY A 150 1.14 -6.35 5.64
C GLY A 150 0.13 -5.60 6.50
N LEU A 151 -0.20 -4.35 6.15
CA LEU A 151 -1.21 -3.54 6.84
C LEU A 151 -2.63 -4.02 6.61
N MET A 152 -2.88 -4.85 5.59
CA MET A 152 -4.22 -5.39 5.38
C MET A 152 -4.66 -6.29 6.53
N CYS A 153 -3.72 -6.92 7.23
CA CYS A 153 -4.00 -7.75 8.41
C CYS A 153 -4.63 -6.94 9.56
N PRO A 154 -3.98 -5.90 10.12
CA PRO A 154 -4.59 -5.08 11.18
C PRO A 154 -5.84 -4.33 10.71
N ILE A 155 -5.90 -3.90 9.44
CA ILE A 155 -7.11 -3.27 8.87
C ILE A 155 -8.30 -4.24 8.89
N SER A 156 -8.10 -5.47 8.40
CA SER A 156 -9.15 -6.48 8.32
C SER A 156 -9.59 -6.96 9.71
N ALA A 157 -8.64 -7.11 10.64
CA ALA A 157 -8.94 -7.42 12.03
C ALA A 157 -9.79 -6.31 12.66
N THR A 158 -9.39 -5.05 12.50
CA THR A 158 -10.13 -3.88 13.03
C THR A 158 -11.56 -3.82 12.50
N ASP A 159 -11.75 -3.97 11.18
CA ASP A 159 -13.08 -3.90 10.58
C ASP A 159 -13.97 -5.08 10.97
N THR A 160 -13.40 -6.30 11.05
CA THR A 160 -14.15 -7.48 11.50
C THR A 160 -14.55 -7.34 12.97
N SER A 161 -13.65 -6.85 13.83
CA SER A 161 -13.96 -6.56 15.23
C SER A 161 -15.07 -5.51 15.35
N ALA A 162 -15.00 -4.42 14.58
CA ALA A 162 -16.05 -3.41 14.53
C ALA A 162 -17.40 -4.01 14.10
N PHE A 163 -17.41 -4.88 13.09
CA PHE A 163 -18.61 -5.60 12.67
C PHE A 163 -19.19 -6.46 13.81
N LEU A 164 -18.35 -7.26 14.47
CA LEU A 164 -18.79 -8.13 15.57
C LEU A 164 -19.34 -7.34 16.75
N ILE A 165 -18.68 -6.25 17.13
CA ILE A 165 -19.13 -5.37 18.22
C ILE A 165 -20.50 -4.77 17.88
N ASN A 166 -20.63 -4.13 16.72
CA ASN A 166 -21.90 -3.52 16.29
C ASN A 166 -23.06 -4.52 16.22
N ARG A 167 -22.77 -5.80 15.94
CA ARG A 167 -23.80 -6.82 15.69
C ARG A 167 -24.17 -7.62 16.94
N TYR A 168 -23.23 -7.85 17.86
CA TYR A 168 -23.34 -8.86 18.91
C TYR A 168 -22.93 -8.40 20.30
N ALA A 169 -22.32 -7.21 20.45
CA ALA A 169 -21.90 -6.73 21.77
C ALA A 169 -23.10 -6.46 22.68
N ASP A 170 -22.91 -6.67 23.98
CA ASP A 170 -23.81 -6.18 25.01
C ASP A 170 -23.82 -4.62 25.05
N PRO A 171 -24.81 -3.99 25.70
CA PRO A 171 -24.90 -2.54 25.75
C PRO A 171 -23.71 -1.82 26.41
N GLU A 172 -23.02 -2.44 27.37
CA GLU A 172 -21.86 -1.85 28.03
C GLU A 172 -20.67 -1.81 27.07
N THR A 173 -20.38 -2.93 26.40
CA THR A 173 -19.32 -3.01 25.38
C THR A 173 -19.62 -2.10 24.19
N HIS A 174 -20.88 -2.02 23.74
CA HIS A 174 -21.28 -1.15 22.63
C HIS A 174 -21.15 0.34 22.97
N ALA A 175 -21.24 0.73 24.25
CA ALA A 175 -21.07 2.12 24.67
C ALA A 175 -19.60 2.59 24.65
N LEU A 176 -18.64 1.65 24.63
CA LEU A 176 -17.21 1.94 24.54
C LEU A 176 -16.72 2.15 23.08
N TYR A 177 -17.56 1.80 22.11
CA TYR A 177 -17.26 1.79 20.67
C TYR A 177 -17.83 3.03 19.95
#